data_AF-A0A0F9P121-F1
#
_entry.id   AF-A0A0F9P121-F1
#
_cell.length_a   1.000
_cell.length_b   1.000
_cell.length_c   1.000
_cell.angle_alpha   90.00
_cell.angle_beta   90.00
_cell.angle_gamma   90.00
#
_symmetry.space_group_name_H-M   'P 1'
#
loop_
_entity.id
_entity.type
_entity.pdbx_description
1 polymer ?
#
loop_
_entity_poly.entity_id
_entity_poly.type
_entity_poly.pdbx_seq_one_letter_code
_entity_poly.pdbx_strand_id
1 'polypeptide(L)'
;MGFDDDFGSAPPGGLPPPAPHTHVEADITDLAHVVGAVLEADYTAKGDVLVASGASTPAALAIGANGSVLTADSAETTGAKWANPIGYPLNFGGIALIGDLGKFWEYEGESNAATDGTLDQRTEATIPKTSTLVALAWNSASGDSTTVVKGYRNGIVVVTVAWTAAFGVVAGLSVPYVQGTEKIAWEFDAGTAPGESTLTPYFEAA
;
A
#
# COMPACT_ATOMS: atom_id res chain seq x y z
N MET A 1 21.34 46.66 70.49
CA MET A 1 20.23 46.53 71.46
C MET A 1 19.00 47.14 70.82
N GLY A 2 17.83 46.54 70.82
CA GLY A 2 17.47 45.32 70.09
C GLY A 2 16.46 45.74 69.00
N PHE A 3 16.28 44.95 67.94
CA PHE A 3 15.10 45.12 67.10
C PHE A 3 13.94 44.54 67.93
N ASP A 4 12.96 45.36 68.27
CA ASP A 4 11.80 44.94 69.04
C ASP A 4 10.96 44.00 68.18
N ASP A 5 10.90 42.72 68.57
CA ASP A 5 10.07 41.69 67.96
C ASP A 5 8.60 41.86 68.40
N ASP A 6 7.98 43.00 68.09
CA ASP A 6 6.54 43.19 68.29
C ASP A 6 5.77 42.61 67.09
N PHE A 7 5.73 41.28 66.98
CA PHE A 7 4.61 40.62 66.30
C PHE A 7 3.40 40.77 67.20
N GLY A 8 2.77 41.95 67.15
CA GLY A 8 1.62 42.30 67.96
C GLY A 8 0.63 41.14 68.05
N SER A 9 0.31 40.74 69.28
CA SER A 9 -0.65 39.68 69.57
C SER A 9 -1.93 39.90 68.77
N ALA A 10 -2.33 38.91 67.98
CA ALA A 10 -3.48 39.00 67.09
C ALA A 10 -4.73 39.51 67.83
N PRO A 11 -5.52 40.43 67.24
CA PRO A 11 -6.70 40.98 67.89
C PRO A 11 -7.71 39.86 68.25
N PRO A 12 -8.32 39.91 69.45
CA PRO A 12 -9.23 38.86 69.89
C PRO A 12 -10.51 38.92 69.07
N GLY A 13 -10.70 37.95 68.17
CA GLY A 13 -11.89 37.84 67.32
C GLY A 13 -11.64 37.50 65.85
N GLY A 14 -10.37 37.34 65.43
CA GLY A 14 -10.05 36.88 64.07
C GLY A 14 -10.45 35.42 63.86
N LEU A 15 -11.10 35.12 62.72
CA LEU A 15 -11.34 33.74 62.28
C LEU A 15 -10.00 32.97 62.29
N PRO A 16 -9.99 31.69 62.74
CA PRO A 16 -8.77 30.90 62.75
C PRO A 16 -8.18 30.85 61.33
N PRO A 17 -6.84 30.92 61.18
CA PRO A 17 -6.20 30.89 59.87
C PRO A 17 -6.65 29.63 59.11
N PRO A 18 -6.92 29.75 57.79
CA PRO A 18 -7.37 28.63 56.99
C PRO A 18 -6.36 27.48 57.10
N ALA A 19 -6.86 26.26 57.28
CA ALA A 19 -6.02 25.07 57.36
C ALA A 19 -5.10 25.02 56.12
N PRO A 20 -3.80 24.74 56.29
CA PRO A 20 -2.91 24.57 55.15
C PRO A 20 -3.45 23.42 54.29
N HIS A 21 -3.81 23.73 53.06
CA HIS A 21 -4.11 22.71 52.07
C HIS A 21 -2.77 22.30 51.46
N THR A 22 -2.41 21.03 51.63
CA THR A 22 -1.23 20.43 51.04
C THR A 22 -1.46 20.33 49.52
N HIS A 23 -0.98 21.33 48.78
CA HIS A 23 -0.88 21.25 47.31
C HIS A 23 -0.10 20.00 46.85
N VAL A 24 0.72 19.42 47.74
CA VAL A 24 1.48 18.19 47.55
C VAL A 24 0.61 17.03 47.06
N GLU A 25 -0.62 16.88 47.53
CA GLU A 25 -1.48 15.75 47.15
C GLU A 25 -2.10 15.94 45.75
N ALA A 26 -2.38 17.19 45.39
CA ALA A 26 -2.83 17.58 44.06
C ALA A 26 -1.69 17.52 43.02
N ASP A 27 -0.46 17.81 43.43
CA ASP A 27 0.74 17.77 42.59
C ASP A 27 1.20 16.32 42.32
N ILE A 28 1.06 15.42 43.30
CA ILE A 28 1.32 13.98 43.14
C ILE A 28 0.30 13.31 42.20
N THR A 29 -0.95 13.79 42.17
CA THR A 29 -1.96 13.27 41.23
C THR A 29 -1.73 13.73 39.79
N ASP A 30 -1.03 14.84 39.58
CA ASP A 30 -0.54 15.27 38.25
C ASP A 30 0.61 14.37 37.78
N LEU A 31 1.51 13.97 38.68
CA LEU A 31 2.58 13.02 38.37
C LEU A 31 2.05 11.63 37.93
N ALA A 32 0.91 11.19 38.46
CA ALA A 32 0.25 9.95 38.01
C ALA A 32 -0.32 10.07 36.58
N HIS A 33 -0.75 11.27 36.16
CA HIS A 33 -1.12 11.53 34.78
C HIS A 33 0.10 11.48 33.84
N VAL A 34 1.29 11.88 34.31
CA VAL A 34 2.55 11.83 33.55
C VAL A 34 2.98 10.39 33.23
N VAL A 35 2.68 9.41 34.09
CA VAL A 35 3.12 8.00 33.89
C VAL A 35 2.36 7.28 32.77
N GLY A 36 1.15 7.74 32.43
CA GLY A 36 0.37 7.23 31.29
C GLY A 36 0.27 8.20 30.12
N ALA A 37 0.91 9.36 30.23
CA ALA A 37 0.89 10.39 29.20
C ALA A 37 1.88 10.06 28.08
N VAL A 38 1.55 10.51 26.87
CA VAL A 38 2.53 10.73 25.82
C VAL A 38 3.23 12.06 26.11
N LEU A 39 4.55 12.03 26.20
CA LEU A 39 5.38 13.20 26.49
C LEU A 39 5.95 13.80 25.21
N GLU A 40 6.29 15.10 25.24
CA GLU A 40 6.96 15.76 24.12
C GLU A 40 8.26 15.03 23.72
N ALA A 41 8.96 14.47 24.70
CA ALA A 41 10.19 13.70 24.50
C ALA A 41 9.99 12.38 23.73
N ASP A 42 8.75 11.89 23.60
CA ASP A 42 8.47 10.69 22.79
C ASP A 42 8.57 10.99 21.29
N TYR A 43 8.58 12.27 20.89
CA TYR A 43 8.83 12.71 19.51
C TYR A 43 10.27 13.22 19.41
N THR A 44 11.09 12.54 18.60
CA THR A 44 12.53 12.82 18.50
C THR A 44 12.90 13.56 17.22
N ALA A 45 12.04 13.49 16.20
CA ALA A 45 12.23 14.15 14.92
C ALA A 45 10.90 14.70 14.35
N LYS A 46 11.05 15.63 13.39
CA LYS A 46 9.90 16.17 12.67
C LYS A 46 9.19 15.07 11.89
N GLY A 47 7.89 14.95 12.13
CA GLY A 47 7.03 14.01 11.40
C GLY A 47 7.01 12.60 11.99
N ASP A 48 7.59 12.40 13.18
CA ASP A 48 7.44 11.14 13.92
C ASP A 48 5.96 10.79 14.11
N VAL A 49 5.64 9.52 13.88
CA VAL A 49 4.33 8.93 14.14
C VAL A 49 4.45 8.01 15.33
N LEU A 50 3.67 8.23 16.38
CA LEU A 50 3.62 7.31 17.51
C LEU A 50 2.77 6.09 17.15
N VAL A 51 3.43 4.95 17.16
CA VAL A 51 2.87 3.61 17.02
C VAL A 51 3.11 2.85 18.33
N ALA A 52 2.60 1.62 18.45
CA ALA A 52 2.78 0.82 19.65
C ALA A 52 3.61 -0.44 19.34
N SER A 53 4.72 -0.65 20.03
CA SER A 53 5.51 -1.88 19.94
C SER A 53 4.98 -3.00 20.84
N GLY A 54 3.98 -2.68 21.66
CA GLY A 54 3.29 -3.57 22.58
C GLY A 54 2.18 -2.83 23.33
N ALA A 55 1.47 -3.55 24.21
CA ALA A 55 0.44 -2.92 25.04
C ALA A 55 1.06 -1.78 25.87
N SER A 56 0.45 -0.60 25.82
CA SER A 56 0.88 0.60 26.56
C SER A 56 2.36 0.98 26.34
N THR A 57 2.94 0.60 25.20
CA THR A 57 4.36 0.85 24.87
C THR A 57 4.45 1.68 23.58
N PRO A 58 4.33 3.02 23.67
CA PRO A 58 4.48 3.89 22.52
C PRO A 58 5.92 3.82 21.99
N ALA A 59 6.06 3.89 20.67
CA ALA A 59 7.32 3.93 19.96
C ALA A 59 7.22 4.93 18.81
N ALA A 60 8.24 5.76 18.64
CA ALA A 60 8.33 6.70 17.53
C ALA A 60 8.77 5.98 16.25
N LEU A 61 7.93 6.05 15.22
CA LEU A 61 8.29 5.69 13.85
C LEU A 61 8.62 6.97 13.09
N ALA A 62 9.88 7.10 12.67
CA ALA A 62 10.34 8.24 11.89
C ALA A 62 9.52 8.41 10.61
N ILE A 63 9.35 9.66 10.16
CA ILE A 63 8.62 9.96 8.93
C ILE A 63 9.25 9.23 7.73
N GLY A 64 8.40 8.67 6.87
CA GLY A 64 8.83 8.00 5.65
C GLY A 64 9.33 8.97 4.57
N ALA A 65 9.96 8.42 3.53
CA ALA A 65 10.30 9.18 2.35
C ALA A 65 9.04 9.67 1.62
N ASN A 66 9.15 10.79 0.90
CA ASN A 66 8.05 11.34 0.10
C ASN A 66 7.43 10.27 -0.81
N GLY A 67 6.11 10.19 -0.79
CA GLY A 67 5.36 9.22 -1.57
C GLY A 67 5.19 7.85 -0.91
N SER A 68 5.78 7.60 0.27
CA SER A 68 5.53 6.38 1.04
C SER A 68 4.21 6.46 1.81
N VAL A 69 3.55 5.31 2.04
CA VAL A 69 2.35 5.18 2.87
C VAL A 69 2.62 4.30 4.09
N LEU A 70 2.00 4.67 5.21
CA LEU A 70 2.06 3.87 6.43
C LEU A 70 1.27 2.58 6.20
N THR A 71 1.97 1.46 6.27
CA THR A 71 1.45 0.13 5.94
C THR A 71 1.54 -0.75 7.18
N ALA A 72 0.45 -1.43 7.52
CA ALA A 72 0.47 -2.43 8.58
C ALA A 72 1.37 -3.60 8.18
N ASP A 73 2.29 -3.96 9.07
CA ASP A 73 3.20 -5.10 8.89
C ASP A 73 3.42 -5.76 10.25
N SER A 74 2.78 -6.91 10.47
CA SER A 74 2.87 -7.64 11.73
C SER A 74 4.23 -8.29 11.99
N ALA A 75 5.14 -8.29 11.00
CA ALA A 75 6.51 -8.73 11.19
C ALA A 75 7.41 -7.63 11.79
N GLU A 76 7.02 -6.37 11.68
CA GLU A 76 7.74 -5.24 12.29
C GLU A 76 7.45 -5.15 13.79
N THR A 77 8.46 -4.78 14.58
CA THR A 77 8.31 -4.62 16.03
C THR A 77 7.25 -3.59 16.43
N THR A 78 6.97 -2.62 15.57
CA THR A 78 5.96 -1.57 15.75
C THR A 78 4.61 -1.94 15.12
N GLY A 79 4.50 -3.07 14.43
CA GLY A 79 3.32 -3.48 13.67
C GLY A 79 3.06 -2.68 12.39
N ALA A 80 3.95 -1.76 12.02
CA ALA A 80 3.80 -0.90 10.84
C ALA A 80 5.15 -0.43 10.29
N LYS A 81 5.18 -0.19 8.97
CA LYS A 81 6.31 0.40 8.23
C LYS A 81 5.86 1.42 7.20
N TRP A 82 6.80 2.25 6.76
CA TRP A 82 6.62 3.03 5.53
C TRP A 82 6.97 2.15 4.34
N ALA A 83 6.03 2.02 3.40
CA ALA A 83 6.25 1.28 2.16
C ALA A 83 5.81 2.13 0.97
N ASN A 84 6.28 1.76 -0.22
CA ASN A 84 5.70 2.30 -1.45
C ASN A 84 4.20 1.97 -1.47
N PRO A 85 3.33 2.91 -1.89
CA PRO A 85 1.92 2.64 -2.06
C PRO A 85 1.79 1.48 -3.03
N ILE A 86 1.19 0.39 -2.56
CA ILE A 86 0.62 -0.60 -3.45
C ILE A 86 -0.56 0.09 -4.12
N GLY A 87 -0.32 0.56 -5.34
CA GLY A 87 -1.37 0.95 -6.25
C GLY A 87 -2.17 -0.31 -6.56
N TYR A 88 -3.16 -0.61 -5.72
CA TYR A 88 -4.31 -1.33 -6.25
C TYR A 88 -4.79 -0.46 -7.41
N PRO A 89 -4.88 -0.99 -8.64
CA PRO A 89 -5.55 -0.25 -9.69
C PRO A 89 -6.95 0.02 -9.15
N LEU A 90 -7.20 1.26 -8.74
CA LEU A 90 -8.54 1.70 -8.42
C LEU A 90 -9.27 1.64 -9.75
N ASN A 91 -9.99 0.54 -9.96
CA ASN A 91 -10.85 0.37 -11.11
C ASN A 91 -12.05 1.30 -10.94
N PHE A 92 -11.81 2.60 -11.14
CA PHE A 92 -12.85 3.58 -11.45
C PHE A 92 -13.14 3.47 -12.95
N GLY A 93 -13.68 2.32 -13.39
CA GLY A 93 -14.19 2.16 -14.75
C GLY A 93 -13.26 2.71 -15.85
N GLY A 94 -11.99 2.31 -15.84
CA GLY A 94 -11.11 2.50 -17.00
C GLY A 94 -10.37 3.83 -17.15
N ILE A 95 -10.26 4.71 -16.13
CA ILE A 95 -9.41 5.91 -16.26
C ILE A 95 -8.05 5.72 -15.58
N ALA A 96 -7.06 5.24 -16.34
CA ALA A 96 -5.65 5.26 -15.95
C ALA A 96 -5.09 6.69 -16.04
N LEU A 97 -5.01 7.39 -14.91
CA LEU A 97 -4.22 8.62 -14.78
C LEU A 97 -2.74 8.24 -14.58
N ILE A 98 -2.07 7.91 -15.68
CA ILE A 98 -0.66 8.17 -16.05
C ILE A 98 -0.44 7.42 -17.38
N GLY A 99 -0.40 8.17 -18.48
CA GLY A 99 0.19 7.79 -19.78
C GLY A 99 -0.14 6.41 -20.36
N ASP A 100 -1.28 6.30 -21.04
CA ASP A 100 -1.47 5.57 -22.32
C ASP A 100 -0.84 4.19 -22.56
N LEU A 101 -0.58 3.39 -21.53
CA LEU A 101 -0.14 1.98 -21.70
C LEU A 101 -1.29 0.95 -21.57
N GLY A 102 -2.52 1.40 -21.30
CA GLY A 102 -3.72 0.55 -21.23
C GLY A 102 -4.65 0.60 -22.43
N LYS A 103 -4.41 1.50 -23.40
CA LYS A 103 -5.36 1.80 -24.50
C LYS A 103 -5.41 0.79 -25.64
N PHE A 104 -4.71 -0.34 -25.54
CA PHE A 104 -4.74 -1.34 -26.62
C PHE A 104 -6.01 -2.20 -26.63
N TRP A 105 -6.89 -2.14 -25.62
CA TRP A 105 -8.10 -2.99 -25.54
C TRP A 105 -9.44 -2.24 -25.52
N GLU A 106 -9.43 -0.91 -25.67
CA GLU A 106 -10.65 -0.11 -25.83
C GLU A 106 -10.98 0.07 -27.32
N TYR A 107 -12.18 -0.36 -27.75
CA TYR A 107 -12.69 -0.10 -29.10
C TYR A 107 -13.99 0.71 -29.01
N GLU A 108 -14.04 1.87 -29.69
CA GLU A 108 -15.24 2.75 -29.79
C GLU A 108 -15.88 3.17 -28.45
N GLY A 109 -15.11 3.20 -27.35
CA GLY A 109 -15.65 3.59 -26.04
C GLY A 109 -16.58 2.55 -25.39
N GLU A 110 -16.76 1.40 -26.03
CA GLU A 110 -17.26 0.20 -25.38
C GLU A 110 -16.03 -0.55 -24.86
N SER A 111 -15.92 -0.68 -23.53
CA SER A 111 -15.06 -1.70 -22.96
C SER A 111 -15.48 -3.02 -23.63
N ASN A 112 -14.66 -3.57 -24.52
CA ASN A 112 -14.93 -4.89 -25.04
C ASN A 112 -14.65 -5.84 -23.88
N ALA A 113 -15.67 -6.01 -23.05
CA ALA A 113 -15.66 -6.70 -21.78
C ALA A 113 -15.58 -8.21 -21.99
N ALA A 114 -14.59 -8.65 -22.75
CA ALA A 114 -13.95 -9.92 -22.46
C ALA A 114 -13.05 -9.69 -21.24
N THR A 115 -13.72 -9.51 -20.08
CA THR A 115 -13.23 -9.77 -18.72
C THR A 115 -11.79 -9.35 -18.42
N ASP A 116 -11.68 -8.27 -17.63
CA ASP A 116 -10.77 -8.17 -16.50
C ASP A 116 -10.04 -9.50 -16.17
N GLY A 117 -8.86 -9.71 -16.78
CA GLY A 117 -7.89 -10.74 -16.36
C GLY A 117 -8.10 -12.20 -16.79
N THR A 118 -9.20 -12.62 -17.43
CA THR A 118 -9.43 -14.07 -17.66
C THR A 118 -9.57 -14.45 -19.13
N LEU A 119 -8.49 -14.29 -19.91
CA LEU A 119 -8.39 -14.95 -21.21
C LEU A 119 -7.78 -16.34 -20.99
N ASP A 120 -8.60 -17.39 -21.07
CA ASP A 120 -8.19 -18.78 -21.01
C ASP A 120 -8.15 -19.42 -22.41
N GLN A 121 -7.81 -20.71 -22.49
CA GLN A 121 -7.68 -21.48 -23.73
C GLN A 121 -8.90 -21.40 -24.67
N ARG A 122 -10.06 -20.93 -24.19
CA ARG A 122 -11.34 -20.93 -24.92
C ARG A 122 -11.86 -19.55 -25.28
N THR A 123 -11.29 -18.49 -24.71
CA THR A 123 -11.78 -17.14 -24.94
C THR A 123 -10.86 -16.45 -25.92
N GLU A 124 -11.29 -16.32 -27.17
CA GLU A 124 -10.55 -15.59 -28.20
C GLU A 124 -10.94 -14.11 -28.17
N ALA A 125 -9.95 -13.21 -28.23
CA ALA A 125 -10.17 -11.77 -28.38
C ALA A 125 -9.72 -11.30 -29.77
N THR A 126 -10.58 -10.56 -30.46
CA THR A 126 -10.23 -9.92 -31.74
C THR A 126 -9.26 -8.77 -31.51
N ILE A 127 -8.25 -8.64 -32.36
CA ILE A 127 -7.25 -7.56 -32.26
C ILE A 127 -7.91 -6.22 -32.62
N PRO A 128 -7.94 -5.26 -31.69
CA PRO A 128 -8.65 -3.99 -31.90
C PRO A 128 -7.83 -2.99 -32.71
N LYS A 129 -6.51 -3.17 -32.83
CA LYS A 129 -5.61 -2.32 -33.64
C LYS A 129 -4.37 -3.09 -34.08
N THR A 130 -3.92 -2.85 -35.31
CA THR A 130 -2.67 -3.42 -35.84
C THR A 130 -1.50 -3.02 -34.94
N SER A 131 -0.80 -4.01 -34.42
CA SER A 131 0.18 -3.82 -33.35
C SER A 131 1.11 -5.03 -33.25
N THR A 132 2.28 -4.87 -32.65
CA THR A 132 3.22 -5.98 -32.39
C THR A 132 3.29 -6.26 -30.91
N LEU A 133 3.09 -7.51 -30.49
CA LEU A 133 3.36 -7.93 -29.12
C LEU A 133 4.89 -7.94 -28.91
N VAL A 134 5.34 -7.15 -27.95
CA VAL A 134 6.77 -6.93 -27.66
C VAL A 134 7.21 -7.44 -26.31
N ALA A 135 6.28 -7.58 -25.36
CA ALA A 135 6.56 -8.12 -24.05
C ALA A 135 5.35 -8.78 -23.39
N LEU A 136 5.62 -9.64 -22.41
CA LEU A 136 4.65 -10.25 -21.51
C LEU A 136 5.13 -10.07 -20.07
N ALA A 137 4.26 -9.54 -19.20
CA ALA A 137 4.50 -9.53 -17.76
C ALA A 137 3.58 -10.51 -17.05
N TRP A 138 4.13 -11.14 -16.02
CA TRP A 138 3.48 -12.12 -15.17
C TRP A 138 3.52 -11.66 -13.72
N ASN A 139 2.43 -11.90 -12.99
CA ASN A 139 2.35 -11.77 -11.54
C ASN A 139 1.45 -12.87 -10.95
N SER A 140 2.03 -13.69 -10.08
CA SER A 140 1.35 -14.75 -9.35
C SER A 140 0.89 -14.24 -7.98
N ALA A 141 -0.41 -14.35 -7.69
CA ALA A 141 -0.95 -13.99 -6.38
C ALA A 141 -0.56 -14.99 -5.27
N SER A 142 -0.11 -16.20 -5.64
CA SER A 142 0.32 -17.23 -4.69
C SER A 142 1.79 -17.16 -4.28
N GLY A 143 2.57 -16.23 -4.87
CA GLY A 143 3.92 -15.90 -4.40
C GLY A 143 5.04 -16.83 -4.82
N ASP A 144 4.79 -18.11 -5.15
CA ASP A 144 5.81 -19.09 -5.58
C ASP A 144 5.28 -20.02 -6.68
N SER A 145 5.05 -19.47 -7.87
CA SER A 145 4.53 -20.23 -9.02
C SER A 145 5.58 -20.38 -10.12
N THR A 146 5.80 -21.62 -10.54
CA THR A 146 6.28 -21.90 -11.90
C THR A 146 5.07 -21.92 -12.82
N THR A 147 5.10 -21.15 -13.91
CA THR A 147 4.06 -21.22 -14.93
C THR A 147 4.66 -21.21 -16.33
N VAL A 148 3.97 -21.90 -17.25
CA VAL A 148 4.16 -21.77 -18.69
C VAL A 148 2.91 -21.15 -19.30
N VAL A 149 3.10 -20.06 -20.04
CA VAL A 149 2.04 -19.42 -20.81
C VAL A 149 2.30 -19.60 -22.30
N LYS A 150 1.27 -20.03 -23.03
CA LYS A 150 1.27 -20.04 -24.50
C LYS A 150 0.34 -18.95 -25.01
N GLY A 151 0.82 -18.16 -25.96
CA GLY A 151 0.00 -17.21 -26.71
C GLY A 151 -0.35 -17.78 -28.07
N TYR A 152 -1.64 -17.68 -28.40
CA TYR A 152 -2.21 -18.15 -29.64
C TYR A 152 -2.54 -16.99 -30.56
N ARG A 153 -2.41 -17.21 -31.87
CA ARG A 153 -2.95 -16.36 -32.93
C ARG A 153 -3.80 -17.22 -33.84
N ASN A 154 -5.09 -16.91 -33.96
CA ASN A 154 -6.02 -17.70 -34.77
C ASN A 154 -5.94 -19.21 -34.47
N GLY A 155 -5.79 -19.57 -33.20
CA GLY A 155 -5.63 -20.96 -32.76
C GLY A 155 -4.23 -21.59 -32.93
N ILE A 156 -3.24 -20.84 -33.43
CA ILE A 156 -1.85 -21.31 -33.60
C ILE A 156 -0.98 -20.75 -32.49
N VAL A 157 -0.17 -21.59 -31.82
CA VAL A 157 0.81 -21.11 -30.83
C VAL A 157 1.89 -20.27 -31.52
N VAL A 158 2.02 -19.02 -31.11
CA VAL A 158 3.01 -18.05 -31.64
C VAL A 158 4.02 -17.58 -30.59
N VAL A 159 3.75 -17.83 -29.31
CA VAL A 159 4.67 -17.51 -28.22
C VAL A 159 4.51 -18.55 -27.10
N THR A 160 5.62 -18.91 -26.47
CA THR A 160 5.64 -19.74 -25.26
C THR A 160 6.66 -19.16 -24.31
N VAL A 161 6.22 -18.85 -23.09
CA VAL A 161 7.07 -18.26 -22.06
C VAL A 161 6.94 -19.07 -20.78
N ALA A 162 8.06 -19.25 -20.07
CA ALA A 162 8.09 -19.88 -18.77
C ALA A 162 8.65 -18.89 -17.73
N TRP A 163 7.99 -18.80 -16.58
CA TRP A 163 8.49 -18.09 -15.40
C TRP A 163 8.70 -19.08 -14.26
N THR A 164 9.76 -18.85 -13.49
CA THR A 164 10.11 -19.65 -12.31
C THR A 164 10.08 -18.82 -11.03
N ALA A 165 9.47 -17.64 -11.08
CA ALA A 165 9.38 -16.69 -9.98
C ALA A 165 7.96 -16.10 -9.95
N ALA A 166 7.58 -15.59 -8.78
CA ALA A 166 6.28 -14.96 -8.54
C ALA A 166 5.93 -13.88 -9.56
N PHE A 167 6.93 -13.14 -10.05
CA PHE A 167 6.76 -12.08 -11.02
C PHE A 167 7.88 -12.11 -12.04
N GLY A 168 7.63 -11.58 -13.23
CA GLY A 168 8.67 -11.40 -14.23
C GLY A 168 8.15 -10.80 -15.52
N VAL A 169 9.08 -10.26 -16.31
CA VAL A 169 8.79 -9.70 -17.63
C VAL A 169 9.68 -10.39 -18.65
N VAL A 170 9.08 -10.85 -19.75
CA VAL A 170 9.80 -11.25 -20.96
C VAL A 170 9.60 -10.20 -22.02
N ALA A 171 10.70 -9.56 -22.42
CA ALA A 171 10.75 -8.52 -23.44
C ALA A 171 11.46 -9.03 -24.72
N GLY A 172 11.40 -8.24 -25.79
CA GLY A 172 12.03 -8.57 -27.06
C GLY A 172 11.24 -9.58 -27.90
N LEU A 173 9.95 -9.74 -27.61
CA LEU A 173 9.03 -10.48 -28.48
C LEU A 173 8.81 -9.67 -29.77
N SER A 174 8.44 -10.37 -30.84
CA SER A 174 8.14 -9.74 -32.12
C SER A 174 7.04 -10.53 -32.81
N VAL A 175 5.80 -10.36 -32.32
CA VAL A 175 4.63 -11.09 -32.83
C VAL A 175 3.63 -10.06 -33.38
N PRO A 176 3.61 -9.81 -34.72
CA PRO A 176 2.87 -8.70 -35.33
C PRO A 176 1.41 -9.05 -35.64
N TYR A 177 0.44 -8.38 -35.04
CA TYR A 177 -0.99 -8.60 -35.21
C TYR A 177 -1.68 -7.60 -36.15
N VAL A 178 -2.74 -8.03 -36.84
CA VAL A 178 -3.56 -7.21 -37.74
C VAL A 178 -4.96 -6.96 -37.16
N GLN A 179 -5.40 -5.70 -37.19
CA GLN A 179 -6.73 -5.29 -36.71
C GLN A 179 -7.88 -6.08 -37.36
N GLY A 180 -8.84 -6.51 -36.54
CA GLY A 180 -10.15 -7.01 -36.96
C GLY A 180 -10.17 -8.39 -37.60
N THR A 181 -9.03 -8.88 -38.11
CA THR A 181 -8.92 -10.16 -38.81
C THR A 181 -8.27 -11.25 -37.96
N GLU A 182 -7.36 -10.86 -37.08
CA GLU A 182 -6.67 -11.80 -36.20
C GLU A 182 -7.27 -11.79 -34.80
N LYS A 183 -7.16 -12.96 -34.16
CA LYS A 183 -7.56 -13.18 -32.78
C LYS A 183 -6.39 -13.67 -31.95
N ILE A 184 -6.40 -13.34 -30.67
CA ILE A 184 -5.42 -13.79 -29.68
C ILE A 184 -6.12 -14.57 -28.55
N ALA A 185 -5.41 -15.56 -28.00
CA ALA A 185 -5.82 -16.29 -26.80
C ALA A 185 -4.58 -16.66 -25.96
N TRP A 186 -4.79 -16.94 -24.68
CA TRP A 186 -3.72 -17.35 -23.76
C TRP A 186 -4.06 -18.68 -23.10
N GLU A 187 -3.06 -19.54 -22.93
CA GLU A 187 -3.17 -20.78 -22.16
C GLU A 187 -2.13 -20.78 -21.06
N PHE A 188 -2.59 -21.05 -19.85
CA PHE A 188 -1.73 -21.32 -18.69
C PHE A 188 -1.55 -22.83 -18.54
N ASP A 189 -0.43 -23.24 -17.94
CA ASP A 189 -0.20 -24.62 -17.59
C ASP A 189 -1.16 -25.14 -16.52
N ALA A 190 -1.29 -26.47 -16.46
CA ALA A 190 -2.15 -27.13 -15.50
C ALA A 190 -1.70 -26.83 -14.06
N GLY A 191 -2.56 -26.18 -13.28
CA GLY A 191 -2.27 -25.77 -11.90
C GLY A 191 -2.23 -24.25 -11.70
N THR A 192 -2.17 -23.49 -12.80
CA THR A 192 -2.19 -22.02 -12.77
C THR A 192 -3.56 -21.52 -13.23
N ALA A 193 -4.39 -21.08 -12.27
CA ALA A 193 -5.69 -20.52 -12.60
C ALA A 193 -5.57 -19.03 -12.95
N PRO A 194 -6.21 -18.53 -14.04
CA PRO A 194 -6.25 -17.11 -14.35
C PRO A 194 -6.83 -16.24 -13.21
N GLY A 195 -7.67 -16.82 -12.35
CA GLY A 195 -8.22 -16.13 -11.17
C GLY A 195 -7.20 -15.88 -10.04
N GLU A 196 -6.07 -16.58 -10.04
CA GLU A 196 -5.02 -16.46 -9.01
C GLU A 196 -3.77 -15.76 -9.54
N SER A 197 -3.76 -15.30 -10.80
CA SER A 197 -2.58 -14.72 -11.40
C SER A 197 -2.93 -13.80 -12.56
N THR A 198 -2.09 -12.80 -12.82
CA THR A 198 -2.30 -11.81 -13.87
C THR A 198 -1.24 -11.92 -14.94
N LEU A 199 -1.70 -11.90 -16.20
CA LEU A 199 -0.87 -11.80 -17.39
C LEU A 199 -1.15 -10.48 -18.09
N THR A 200 -0.12 -9.68 -18.33
CA THR A 200 -0.23 -8.39 -19.01
C THR A 200 0.58 -8.41 -20.30
N PRO A 201 -0.08 -8.47 -21.47
CA PRO A 201 0.59 -8.34 -22.76
C PRO A 201 0.84 -6.88 -23.12
N TYR A 202 2.03 -6.59 -23.62
CA TYR A 202 2.42 -5.26 -24.10
C TYR A 202 2.54 -5.26 -25.61
N PHE A 203 1.83 -4.31 -26.22
CA PHE A 203 1.81 -4.11 -27.64
C PHE A 203 2.43 -2.77 -28.00
N GLU A 204 3.12 -2.72 -29.12
CA GLU A 204 3.53 -1.49 -29.77
C GLU A 204 2.69 -1.31 -31.03
N ALA A 205 2.22 -0.09 -31.29
CA ALA A 205 1.56 0.20 -32.56
C ALA A 205 2.55 -0.06 -33.71
N ALA A 206 2.08 -0.72 -34.76
CA ALA A 206 2.82 -0.83 -36.00
C ALA A 206 2.90 0.52 -36.73
#